data_AF-N6TXR2-F1
#
_entry.id   AF-N6TXR2-F1
#
_cell.length_a   1.000
_cell.length_b   1.000
_cell.length_c   1.000
_cell.angle_alpha   90.00
_cell.angle_beta   90.00
_cell.angle_gamma   90.00
#
_symmetry.space_group_name_H-M   'P 1'
#
loop_
_entity.id
_entity.type
_entity.pdbx_description
1 polymer ?
#
loop_
_entity_poly.entity_id
_entity_poly.type
_entity_poly.pdbx_seq_one_letter_code
_entity_poly.pdbx_strand_id
1 'polypeptide(L)' 'MPNDASSGFMLLQWYQCDLTQLHPDVARTFVQLDPDQDTISFLEEAERKSQWVLTQLWHTVVKMFLGWFMTQTSING' A
#
# COMPACT_ATOMS: atom_id res chain seq x y z
N MET A 1 -8.43 -17.10 -4.55
CA MET A 1 -7.14 -16.56 -5.04
C MET A 1 -7.43 -15.52 -6.09
N PRO A 2 -7.42 -14.24 -5.70
CA PRO A 2 -6.81 -13.23 -6.58
C PRO A 2 -6.14 -12.09 -5.78
N ASN A 3 -4.80 -11.93 -5.84
CA ASN A 3 -4.13 -10.61 -5.89
C ASN A 3 -2.59 -10.60 -6.03
N ASP A 4 -1.89 -11.74 -6.17
CA ASP A 4 -0.41 -11.77 -6.12
C ASP A 4 0.33 -11.01 -7.23
N ALA A 5 -0.35 -10.60 -8.30
CA ALA A 5 0.30 -9.87 -9.39
C ALA A 5 0.69 -8.43 -9.01
N SER A 6 -0.06 -7.80 -8.11
CA SER A 6 0.18 -6.40 -7.71
C SER A 6 1.41 -6.27 -6.79
N SER A 7 1.55 -7.18 -5.84
CA SER A 7 2.69 -7.22 -4.91
C SER A 7 3.99 -7.56 -5.63
N GLY A 8 3.95 -8.51 -6.59
CA GLY A 8 5.11 -8.85 -7.43
C GLY A 8 5.59 -7.68 -8.31
N PHE A 9 4.66 -6.88 -8.85
CA PHE A 9 4.99 -5.70 -9.65
C PHE A 9 5.67 -4.59 -8.82
N MET A 10 5.21 -4.34 -7.60
CA MET A 10 5.83 -3.39 -6.68
C MET A 10 7.24 -3.84 -6.26
N LEU A 11 7.39 -5.12 -5.95
CA LEU A 11 8.68 -5.68 -5.56
C LEU A 11 9.74 -5.52 -6.66
N LEU A 12 9.37 -5.83 -7.90
CA LEU A 12 10.24 -5.64 -9.07
C LEU A 12 10.63 -4.17 -9.25
N GLN A 13 9.70 -3.23 -9.03
CA GLN A 13 10.00 -1.81 -9.23
C GLN A 13 10.95 -1.23 -8.17
N TRP A 14 10.88 -1.71 -6.93
CA TRP A 14 11.68 -1.17 -5.82
C TRP A 14 13.03 -1.86 -5.64
N TYR A 15 13.11 -3.16 -5.95
CA TYR A 15 14.34 -3.92 -5.77
C TYR A 15 15.22 -3.93 -7.02
N GLN A 16 14.71 -3.72 -8.23
CA GLN A 16 15.56 -3.72 -9.43
C GLN A 16 16.38 -2.42 -9.54
N CYS A 17 17.69 -2.56 -9.75
CA CYS A 17 18.58 -1.44 -10.03
C CYS A 17 18.90 -1.34 -11.53
N ASP A 18 18.63 -0.19 -12.14
CA ASP A 18 19.07 0.08 -13.51
C ASP A 18 20.54 0.48 -13.54
N LEU A 19 21.40 -0.50 -13.85
CA LEU A 19 22.85 -0.34 -13.92
C LEU A 19 23.31 0.64 -15.01
N THR A 20 22.47 0.94 -16.00
CA THR A 20 22.83 1.90 -17.06
C THR A 20 22.91 3.34 -16.55
N GLN A 21 22.26 3.60 -15.41
CA GLN A 21 22.25 4.90 -14.74
C GLN A 21 23.41 5.05 -13.73
N LEU A 22 24.19 4.00 -13.50
CA LEU A 22 25.32 3.98 -12.58
C LEU A 22 26.65 4.22 -13.31
N HIS A 23 27.61 4.82 -12.61
CA HIS A 23 28.98 4.92 -13.12
C HIS A 23 29.56 3.50 -13.32
N PRO A 24 30.33 3.24 -14.40
CA PRO A 24 30.79 1.89 -14.74
C PRO A 24 31.50 1.15 -13.60
N ASP A 25 32.29 1.85 -12.79
CA ASP A 25 33.03 1.24 -11.68
C ASP A 25 32.11 0.83 -10.51
N VAL A 26 31.00 1.54 -10.32
CA VAL A 26 29.99 1.17 -9.31
C VAL A 26 29.13 0.02 -9.84
N ALA A 27 28.70 0.09 -11.11
CA ALA A 27 27.93 -0.98 -11.75
C ALA A 27 28.68 -2.32 -11.73
N ARG A 28 30.01 -2.32 -11.91
CA ARG A 28 30.86 -3.53 -11.88
C ARG A 28 30.93 -4.22 -10.52
N THR A 29 30.71 -3.48 -9.44
CA THR A 29 30.80 -3.99 -8.06
C THR A 29 29.43 -4.16 -7.41
N PHE A 30 28.36 -3.82 -8.14
CA PHE A 30 26.99 -3.93 -7.65
C PHE A 30 26.56 -5.39 -7.48
N VAL A 31 25.90 -5.67 -6.37
CA VAL A 31 25.26 -6.96 -6.08
C VAL A 31 23.79 -6.69 -5.80
N GLN A 32 22.92 -7.27 -6.62
CA GLN A 32 21.49 -7.19 -6.46
C GLN A 32 21.07 -7.97 -5.22
N LEU A 33 20.32 -7.33 -4.32
CA LEU A 33 19.70 -7.98 -3.18
C LEU A 33 18.22 -8.24 -3.48
N ASP A 34 17.70 -9.33 -2.95
CA ASP A 34 16.29 -9.68 -2.96
C ASP A 34 15.71 -9.53 -1.55
N PRO A 35 14.40 -9.29 -1.40
CA PRO A 35 13.78 -9.31 -0.08
C PRO A 35 13.95 -10.68 0.58
N ASP A 36 14.19 -10.69 1.88
CA ASP A 36 14.04 -11.90 2.66
C ASP A 36 12.56 -12.19 2.97
N GLN A 37 12.30 -13.40 3.48
CA GLN A 37 10.96 -13.85 3.79
C GLN A 37 10.27 -12.95 4.82
N ASP A 38 11.03 -12.44 5.79
CA ASP A 38 10.51 -11.55 6.84
C ASP A 38 10.04 -10.22 6.25
N THR A 39 10.78 -9.67 5.29
CA THR A 39 10.41 -8.45 4.56
C THR A 39 9.13 -8.66 3.76
N ILE A 40 8.99 -9.80 3.07
CA ILE A 40 7.76 -10.12 2.33
C ILE A 40 6.57 -10.19 3.30
N SER A 41 6.70 -10.91 4.41
CA SER A 41 5.63 -11.03 5.42
C SER A 41 5.27 -9.69 6.07
N PHE A 42 6.26 -8.80 6.28
CA PHE A 42 6.00 -7.45 6.76
C PHE A 42 5.17 -6.63 5.76
N LEU A 43 5.51 -6.68 4.48
CA LEU A 43 4.81 -5.93 3.42
C LEU A 43 3.36 -6.40 3.25
N GLU A 44 3.13 -7.71 3.24
CA GLU A 44 1.79 -8.29 3.16
C GLU A 44 0.92 -7.83 4.34
N GLU A 45 1.48 -7.84 5.55
CA GLU A 45 0.76 -7.43 6.75
C GLU A 45 0.50 -5.91 6.79
N ALA A 46 1.44 -5.11 6.28
CA ALA A 46 1.28 -3.66 6.15
C ALA A 46 0.17 -3.31 5.16
N GLU A 47 0.14 -3.97 3.99
CA GLU A 47 -0.92 -3.81 3.00
C GLU A 47 -2.28 -4.15 3.61
N ARG A 48 -2.39 -5.33 4.22
CA ARG A 48 -3.62 -5.80 4.86
C ARG A 48 -4.13 -4.82 5.93
N LYS A 49 -3.24 -4.32 6.79
CA LYS A 49 -3.60 -3.35 7.83
C LYS A 49 -4.06 -2.02 7.24
N SER A 50 -3.36 -1.52 6.22
CA SER A 50 -3.68 -0.23 5.59
C SER A 50 -5.08 -0.21 4.98
N GLN A 51 -5.48 -1.30 4.28
CA GLN A 51 -6.81 -1.43 3.71
C GLN A 51 -7.91 -1.41 4.79
N TRP A 52 -7.68 -2.08 5.92
CA TRP A 52 -8.62 -2.08 7.04
C TRP A 52 -8.78 -0.69 7.66
N VAL A 53 -7.68 0.03 7.89
CA VAL A 53 -7.71 1.40 8.43
C VAL A 53 -8.48 2.35 7.51
N LEU A 54 -8.23 2.30 6.20
CA LEU A 54 -8.92 3.15 5.23
C LEU A 54 -10.43 2.83 5.19
N THR A 55 -10.80 1.56 5.26
CA THR A 55 -12.21 1.14 5.29
C THR A 55 -12.93 1.67 6.53
N GLN A 56 -12.29 1.60 7.70
CA GLN A 56 -12.86 2.14 8.94
C GLN A 56 -13.00 3.67 8.89
N LEU A 57 -12.01 4.36 8.32
CA LEU A 57 -12.08 5.81 8.13
C LEU A 57 -13.25 6.18 7.22
N TRP A 58 -13.42 5.49 6.10
CA TRP A 58 -14.54 5.69 5.18
C TRP A 58 -15.88 5.50 5.87
N HIS A 59 -16.05 4.42 6.63
CA HIS A 59 -17.27 4.18 7.39
C HIS A 59 -17.56 5.30 8.40
N THR A 60 -16.52 5.82 9.05
CA THR A 60 -16.64 6.92 10.01
C THR A 60 -17.10 8.20 9.33
N VAL A 61 -16.51 8.53 8.18
CA VAL A 61 -16.87 9.69 7.37
C VAL A 61 -18.32 9.59 6.88
N VAL A 62 -18.71 8.46 6.29
CA VAL A 62 -20.09 8.24 5.81
C VAL A 62 -21.10 8.34 6.95
N LYS A 63 -20.83 7.74 8.11
CA LYS A 63 -21.70 7.83 9.29
C LYS A 63 -21.84 9.26 9.80
N MET A 64 -20.76 10.04 9.80
CA MET A 64 -20.79 11.45 10.20
C MET A 64 -21.70 12.27 9.29
N PHE A 65 -21.54 12.13 7.96
CA PHE A 65 -22.37 12.85 6.99
C PHE A 65 -23.85 12.42 7.03
N LEU A 66 -24.13 11.11 7.04
CA LEU A 66 -25.51 10.60 7.11
C LEU A 66 -26.17 10.95 8.45
N GLY A 67 -25.42 10.89 9.54
CA GLY A 67 -25.90 11.27 10.87
C GLY A 67 -26.28 12.75 10.93
N TRP A 68 -25.41 13.64 10.43
CA TRP A 68 -25.70 15.07 10.32
C TRP A 68 -26.90 15.36 9.42
N PHE A 69 -27.03 14.65 8.29
CA PHE A 69 -28.16 14.83 7.39
C PHE A 69 -29.48 14.39 8.06
N MET A 70 -29.51 13.22 8.70
CA MET A 70 -30.69 12.75 9.42
C MET A 70 -31.12 13.69 10.55
N THR A 71 -30.18 14.26 11.32
CA THR A 71 -30.55 15.25 12.35
C THR A 71 -31.15 16.52 11.77
N GLN A 72 -30.67 17.01 10.63
CA GLN A 72 -31.25 18.21 9.97
C GLN A 72 -32.64 17.96 9.38
N THR A 73 -32.88 16.78 8.82
CA THR A 73 -34.22 16.41 8.31
C THR A 73 -35.21 16.16 9.45
N SER A 74 -34.76 15.61 10.60
CA SER A 74 -35.61 15.43 11.79
C SER A 74 -35.95 16.74 12.51
N ILE A 75 -35.12 17.78 12.39
CA ILE A 75 -35.38 19.10 13.01
C ILE A 75 -36.41 19.93 12.21
N ASN A 76 -36.55 19.66 10.92
CA ASN A 76 -37.52 20.32 10.02
C ASN A 76 -38.75 19.44 9.70
N GLY A 77 -38.87 18.30 10.39
CA GLY A 77 -40.03 17.39 10.33
C GLY A 77 -40.84 17.41 11.62
#